data_AF-A0A0S8K8S6-F1
#
_entry.id   AF-A0A0S8K8S6-F1
#
_cell.length_a   1.000
_cell.length_b   1.000
_cell.length_c   1.000
_cell.angle_alpha   90.00
_cell.angle_beta   90.00
_cell.angle_gamma   90.00
#
_symmetry.space_group_name_H-M   'P 1'
#
loop_
_entity.id
_entity.type
_entity.pdbx_description
1 polymer ?
#
loop_
_entity_poly.entity_id
_entity_poly.type
_entity_poly.pdbx_seq_one_letter_code
_entity_poly.pdbx_strand_id
1 'polypeptide(L)'
;MTDDIKIDIYAAGFCGDFCGKCPNYPNDCLGCIPQDHEDCHFVRCCLDKAIEHCGLCEQFPCQKLSTFVPDDRPRCPPGYHIMNLRARLTIGTSAWLEGQRQEWKDK
;
A
#
# COMPACT_ATOMS: atom_id res chain seq x y z
N MET A 1 -8.72 -25.48 15.75
CA MET A 1 -8.08 -24.20 16.08
C MET A 1 -7.18 -23.84 14.90
N THR A 2 -7.78 -23.33 13.84
CA THR A 2 -7.04 -22.67 12.76
C THR A 2 -7.44 -21.23 12.91
N ASP A 3 -6.69 -20.50 13.76
CA ASP A 3 -6.72 -19.05 13.69
C ASP A 3 -6.08 -18.71 12.35
N ASP A 4 -6.94 -18.66 11.33
CA ASP A 4 -6.60 -18.13 10.02
C ASP A 4 -5.97 -16.77 10.29
N ILE A 5 -4.67 -16.66 10.02
CA ILE A 5 -3.97 -15.39 10.02
C ILE A 5 -4.74 -14.53 9.03
N LYS A 6 -5.64 -13.69 9.53
CA LYS A 6 -6.31 -12.68 8.73
C LYS A 6 -5.19 -11.79 8.24
N ILE A 7 -4.78 -11.99 6.99
CA ILE A 7 -3.87 -11.09 6.31
C ILE A 7 -4.52 -9.72 6.42
N ASP A 8 -3.90 -8.81 7.17
CA ASP A 8 -4.41 -7.45 7.28
C ASP A 8 -4.11 -6.73 5.96
N ILE A 9 -5.04 -6.91 5.04
CA ILE A 9 -4.98 -6.37 3.68
C ILE A 9 -4.92 -4.84 3.71
N TYR A 10 -5.44 -4.20 4.77
CA TYR A 10 -5.45 -2.75 4.91
C TYR A 10 -4.06 -2.19 5.25
N ALA A 11 -3.10 -3.02 5.64
CA ALA A 11 -1.70 -2.61 5.67
C ALA A 11 -1.14 -2.32 4.27
N ALA A 12 -1.79 -2.78 3.20
CA ALA A 12 -1.40 -2.56 1.82
C ALA A 12 -2.14 -1.35 1.22
N GLY A 13 -1.53 -0.17 1.30
CA GLY A 13 -2.10 1.04 0.70
C GLY A 13 -2.25 0.91 -0.82
N PHE A 14 -3.36 1.42 -1.37
CA PHE A 14 -3.61 1.42 -2.82
C PHE A 14 -2.49 2.08 -3.63
N CYS A 15 -1.80 3.07 -3.03
CA CYS A 15 -0.67 3.78 -3.61
C CYS A 15 0.69 3.09 -3.42
N GLY A 16 0.75 1.89 -2.85
CA GLY A 16 2.00 1.17 -2.59
C GLY A 16 2.67 1.50 -1.26
N ASP A 17 2.01 2.25 -0.38
CA ASP A 17 2.50 2.44 0.99
C ASP A 17 2.25 1.19 1.83
N PHE A 18 3.14 0.90 2.78
CA PHE A 18 2.91 -0.11 3.81
C PHE A 18 2.45 0.59 5.10
N CYS A 19 1.17 0.51 5.45
CA CYS A 19 0.66 1.19 6.65
C CYS A 19 1.25 0.61 7.94
N GLY A 20 1.72 -0.64 7.91
CA GLY A 20 2.36 -1.30 9.05
C GLY A 20 3.64 -0.63 9.57
N LYS A 21 4.26 0.30 8.81
CA LYS A 21 5.39 1.12 9.29
C LYS A 21 4.96 2.37 10.07
N CYS A 22 3.67 2.70 10.07
CA CYS A 22 3.16 3.90 10.71
C CYS A 22 2.95 3.64 12.22
N PRO A 23 3.42 4.51 13.12
CA PRO A 23 3.24 4.33 14.57
C PRO A 23 1.76 4.35 15.00
N ASN A 24 0.88 4.97 14.20
CA ASN A 24 -0.56 5.03 14.50
C ASN A 24 -1.29 3.73 14.14
N TYR A 25 -0.67 2.86 13.34
CA TYR A 25 -1.28 1.59 12.94
C TYR A 25 -0.84 0.44 13.88
N PRO A 26 -1.73 -0.49 14.28
CA PRO A 26 -3.16 -0.58 13.94
C PRO A 26 -4.09 0.07 14.98
N ASN A 27 -3.56 0.69 16.05
CA ASN A 27 -4.38 1.07 17.21
C ASN A 27 -5.23 2.33 16.97
N ASP A 28 -4.63 3.38 16.40
CA ASP A 28 -5.28 4.68 16.16
C ASP A 28 -5.71 4.86 14.70
N CYS A 29 -5.21 4.00 13.80
CA CYS A 29 -5.54 3.95 12.38
C CYS A 29 -5.50 2.49 11.91
N LEU A 30 -6.59 2.03 11.30
CA LEU A 30 -6.72 0.64 10.83
C LEU A 30 -6.10 0.40 9.44
N GLY A 31 -5.37 1.38 8.91
CA GLY A 31 -4.69 1.29 7.61
C GLY A 31 -5.52 1.90 6.47
N CYS A 32 -5.35 1.37 5.27
CA CYS A 32 -5.95 1.89 4.05
C CYS A 32 -7.35 1.28 3.80
N ILE A 33 -8.26 1.49 4.75
CA ILE A 33 -9.67 1.09 4.63
C ILE A 33 -10.41 2.07 3.72
N PRO A 34 -11.05 1.62 2.63
CA PRO A 34 -11.71 2.54 1.69
C PRO A 34 -12.70 3.53 2.32
N GLN A 35 -13.47 3.10 3.31
CA GLN A 35 -14.47 3.89 4.02
C GLN A 35 -13.86 5.01 4.88
N ASP A 36 -12.63 4.83 5.35
CA ASP A 36 -11.93 5.83 6.16
C ASP A 36 -11.12 6.81 5.28
N HIS A 37 -11.03 6.53 3.98
CA HIS A 37 -10.20 7.25 3.00
C HIS A 37 -10.99 7.65 1.75
N GLU A 38 -12.26 8.01 1.90
CA GLU A 38 -13.14 8.39 0.77
C GLU A 38 -12.57 9.55 -0.07
N ASP A 39 -11.87 10.49 0.56
CA ASP A 39 -11.24 11.62 -0.14
C ASP A 39 -9.90 11.26 -0.81
N CYS A 40 -9.31 10.10 -0.47
CA CYS A 40 -8.04 9.66 -1.06
C CYS A 40 -8.22 9.38 -2.55
N HIS A 41 -7.48 10.11 -3.38
CA HIS A 41 -7.60 9.96 -4.83
C HIS A 41 -7.24 8.55 -5.32
N PHE A 42 -6.24 7.90 -4.71
CA PHE A 42 -5.81 6.57 -5.13
C PHE A 42 -6.83 5.49 -4.79
N VAL A 43 -7.46 5.58 -3.62
CA VAL A 43 -8.55 4.68 -3.22
C VAL A 43 -9.69 4.80 -4.23
N ARG A 44 -10.23 6.01 -4.43
CA ARG A 44 -11.33 6.25 -5.40
C ARG A 44 -11.01 5.75 -6.80
N CYS A 45 -9.84 6.14 -7.33
CA CYS A 45 -9.43 5.76 -8.68
C CYS A 45 -9.32 4.23 -8.85
N CYS A 46 -8.85 3.52 -7.84
CA CYS A 46 -8.75 2.05 -7.89
C CYS A 46 -10.13 1.39 -7.76
N LEU A 47 -11.01 1.89 -6.89
CA LEU A 47 -12.38 1.41 -6.77
C LEU A 47 -13.17 1.61 -8.08
N ASP A 48 -13.09 2.81 -8.68
CA ASP A 48 -13.76 3.15 -9.94
C ASP A 48 -13.30 2.24 -11.10
N LYS A 49 -12.02 1.85 -11.09
CA LYS A 49 -11.42 0.95 -12.08
C LYS A 49 -11.53 -0.53 -11.71
N ALA A 50 -12.12 -0.85 -10.56
CA ALA A 50 -12.18 -2.21 -10.00
C ALA A 50 -10.81 -2.91 -9.95
N ILE A 51 -9.76 -2.19 -9.57
CA ILE A 51 -8.40 -2.73 -9.38
C ILE A 51 -7.98 -2.64 -7.91
N GLU A 52 -7.16 -3.57 -7.46
CA GLU A 52 -6.75 -3.66 -6.05
C GLU A 52 -5.74 -2.57 -5.64
N HIS A 53 -4.87 -2.14 -6.55
CA HIS A 53 -3.87 -1.11 -6.29
C HIS A 53 -3.41 -0.46 -7.58
N CYS A 54 -2.76 0.70 -7.47
CA CYS A 54 -2.29 1.48 -8.62
C CYS A 54 -1.35 0.72 -9.57
N GLY A 55 -0.72 -0.36 -9.10
CA GLY A 55 0.20 -1.21 -9.88
C GLY A 55 -0.51 -2.05 -10.94
N LEU A 56 -1.82 -2.26 -10.80
CA LEU A 56 -2.67 -2.95 -11.76
C LEU A 56 -3.31 -2.00 -12.78
N CYS A 57 -3.04 -0.70 -12.69
CA CYS A 57 -3.51 0.27 -13.67
C CYS A 57 -2.85 0.02 -15.03
N GLU A 58 -3.62 -0.01 -16.11
CA GLU A 58 -3.09 -0.19 -17.47
C GLU A 58 -2.06 0.87 -17.88
N GLN A 59 -2.13 2.05 -17.26
CA GLN A 59 -1.20 3.16 -17.48
C GLN A 59 -0.07 3.21 -16.45
N PHE A 60 0.17 2.15 -15.68
CA PHE A 60 1.13 2.16 -14.57
C PHE A 60 2.60 2.30 -15.05
N PRO A 61 3.41 3.18 -14.43
CA PRO A 61 3.02 4.23 -13.48
C PRO A 61 2.34 5.40 -14.20
N CYS A 62 1.11 5.73 -13.81
CA CYS A 62 0.38 6.81 -14.47
C CYS A 62 0.92 8.17 -14.02
N GLN A 63 0.70 9.22 -14.82
CA GLN A 63 1.21 10.57 -14.54
C GLN A 63 0.90 11.02 -13.10
N LYS A 64 -0.32 10.77 -12.63
CA LYS A 64 -0.73 11.20 -11.29
C LYS A 64 0.04 10.49 -10.17
N LEU A 65 0.26 9.18 -10.31
CA LEU A 65 1.09 8.44 -9.37
C LEU A 65 2.52 8.98 -9.42
N SER A 66 3.09 9.15 -10.62
CA SER A 66 4.45 9.67 -10.81
C SER A 66 4.65 11.08 -10.25
N THR A 67 3.63 11.94 -10.29
CA THR A 67 3.67 13.29 -9.69
C THR A 67 3.43 13.29 -8.18
N PHE A 68 2.76 12.27 -7.65
CA PHE A 68 2.59 12.09 -6.21
C PHE A 68 3.88 11.58 -5.54
N VAL A 69 4.91 11.22 -6.31
CA VAL A 69 6.22 10.80 -5.80
C VAL A 69 7.16 11.99 -5.61
N PRO A 70 7.06 12.71 -4.49
CA PRO A 70 8.25 13.08 -3.74
C PRO A 70 8.25 12.24 -2.46
N ASP A 71 9.15 11.27 -2.35
CA ASP A 71 9.36 10.50 -1.10
C ASP A 71 10.05 11.40 -0.05
N ASP A 72 9.30 12.38 0.45
CA ASP A 72 9.68 13.24 1.57
C ASP A 72 9.37 12.59 2.93
N ARG A 73 8.75 11.39 2.93
CA ARG A 73 8.51 10.64 4.17
C ARG A 73 9.84 10.21 4.78
N PRO A 74 10.14 10.62 6.02
CA PRO A 74 11.36 10.21 6.70
C PRO A 74 11.50 8.68 6.68
N ARG A 75 12.69 8.19 6.31
CA ARG A 75 13.07 6.76 6.25
C ARG A 75 12.52 5.95 5.07
N CYS A 76 11.87 6.58 4.08
CA CYS A 76 11.53 5.92 2.80
C CYS A 76 12.60 6.24 1.73
N PRO A 77 13.08 5.23 0.96
CA PRO A 77 13.97 5.49 -0.17
C PRO A 77 13.22 6.20 -1.32
N PRO A 78 13.91 6.96 -2.19
CA PRO A 78 13.29 7.53 -3.39
C PRO A 78 12.63 6.46 -4.27
N GLY A 79 11.37 6.68 -4.62
CA GLY A 79 10.58 5.77 -5.46
C GLY A 79 9.91 4.63 -4.68
N TYR A 80 9.86 4.69 -3.35
CA TYR A 80 9.30 3.68 -2.44
C TYR A 80 7.93 3.16 -2.90
N HIS A 81 7.00 4.08 -3.19
CA HIS A 81 5.65 3.75 -3.65
C HIS A 81 5.65 2.93 -4.95
N ILE A 82 6.41 3.36 -5.97
CA ILE A 82 6.47 2.68 -7.27
C ILE A 82 7.15 1.31 -7.13
N MET A 83 8.21 1.22 -6.33
CA MET A 83 8.91 -0.04 -6.08
C MET A 83 8.00 -1.07 -5.42
N ASN A 84 7.22 -0.66 -4.41
CA ASN A 84 6.25 -1.54 -3.77
C ASN A 84 5.13 -1.98 -4.72
N LEU A 85 4.62 -1.08 -5.56
CA LEU A 85 3.60 -1.44 -6.56
C LEU A 85 4.13 -2.42 -7.60
N ARG A 86 5.40 -2.28 -8.04
CA ARG A 86 6.06 -3.25 -8.92
C ARG A 86 6.24 -4.62 -8.25
N ALA A 87 6.63 -4.62 -6.97
CA ALA A 87 6.75 -5.84 -6.19
C ALA A 87 5.38 -6.53 -6.08
N ARG A 88 4.34 -5.82 -5.62
CA ARG A 88 2.96 -6.33 -5.53
C ARG A 88 2.44 -6.88 -6.86
N LEU A 89 2.73 -6.20 -7.97
CA LEU A 89 2.36 -6.70 -9.31
C LEU A 89 3.03 -8.04 -9.64
N THR A 90 4.24 -8.27 -9.13
CA THR A 90 5.05 -9.46 -9.44
C THR A 90 4.73 -10.64 -8.52
N ILE A 91 4.59 -10.39 -7.21
CA ILE A 91 4.47 -11.44 -6.18
C ILE A 91 3.08 -11.51 -5.53
N GLY A 92 2.18 -10.59 -5.87
CA GLY A 92 0.87 -10.45 -5.23
C GLY A 92 0.96 -9.78 -3.86
N THR A 93 -0.18 -9.26 -3.40
CA THR A 93 -0.24 -8.46 -2.16
C THR A 93 0.02 -9.27 -0.91
N SER A 94 -0.44 -10.52 -0.83
CA SER A 94 -0.19 -11.37 0.35
C SER A 94 1.30 -11.62 0.59
N ALA A 95 2.06 -11.98 -0.45
CA ALA A 95 3.49 -12.20 -0.34
C ALA A 95 4.26 -10.90 -0.08
N TRP A 96 3.84 -9.80 -0.72
CA TRP A 96 4.41 -8.49 -0.47
C TRP A 96 4.20 -8.02 0.98
N LEU A 97 3.01 -8.22 1.55
CA LEU A 97 2.71 -7.89 2.95
C LEU A 97 3.60 -8.66 3.92
N GLU A 98 3.85 -9.95 3.67
CA GLU A 98 4.79 -10.72 4.48
C GLU A 98 6.22 -10.16 4.39
N GLY A 99 6.69 -9.84 3.18
CA GLY A 99 7.99 -9.21 2.98
C GLY A 99 8.11 -7.88 3.72
N GLN A 100 7.10 -7.01 3.64
CA GLN A 100 7.11 -5.73 4.35
C GLN A 100 7.11 -5.88 5.86
N ARG A 101 6.39 -6.86 6.43
CA ARG A 101 6.42 -7.13 7.88
C ARG A 101 7.83 -7.47 8.36
N GLN A 102 8.56 -8.29 7.60
CA GLN A 102 9.95 -8.63 7.95
C GLN A 102 10.89 -7.43 7.79
N GLU A 103 10.73 -6.65 6.73
CA GLU A 103 11.59 -5.49 6.43
C GLU A 103 11.48 -4.37 7.50
N TRP A 104 10.29 -4.22 8.11
CA TRP A 104 9.97 -3.14 9.04
C TRP A 104 9.86 -3.57 10.50
N LYS A 105 10.15 -4.83 10.83
CA LYS A 105 10.03 -5.36 12.20
C LYS A 105 10.90 -4.62 13.22
N ASP A 106 12.08 -4.17 12.80
CA ASP A 106 13.13 -3.61 13.67
C ASP A 106 13.53 -2.17 13.27
N LYS A 107 12.74 -1.49 12.44
CA LYS A 107 12.98 -0.10 11.95
C LYS A 107 12.14 0.92 12.71
#